data_AF-A0A844GW89-F1
#
_entry.id   AF-A0A844GW89-F1
#
_cell.length_a   1.000
_cell.length_b   1.000
_cell.length_c   1.000
_cell.angle_alpha   90.00
_cell.angle_beta   90.00
_cell.angle_gamma   90.00
#
_symmetry.space_group_name_H-M   'P 1'
#
loop_
_entity.id
_entity.type
_entity.pdbx_description
1 polymer ?
#
loop_
_entity_poly.entity_id
_entity_poly.type
_entity_poly.pdbx_seq_one_letter_code
_entity_poly.pdbx_strand_id
1 'polypeptide(L)' 'MNKFNYTITIQWSDEDNCFVVFLPEFSQNVMQPVTHGETYEEALKNGQEVLELIIEEYQEDGKTLPQPKTFVFA' A
#
# COMPACT_ATOMS: atom_id res chain seq x y z
N MET A 1 10.65 -4.91 -9.79
CA MET A 1 10.60 -3.45 -10.09
C MET A 1 9.15 -3.13 -10.42
N ASN A 2 8.48 -2.46 -9.48
CA ASN A 2 7.02 -2.46 -9.41
C ASN A 2 6.46 -1.64 -10.57
N LYS A 3 5.64 -2.30 -11.39
CA LYS A 3 5.12 -1.77 -12.64
C LYS A 3 3.91 -0.85 -12.43
N PHE A 4 3.50 -0.64 -11.17
CA PHE A 4 2.25 0.02 -10.80
C PHE A 4 2.54 1.20 -9.87
N ASN A 5 2.05 2.38 -10.26
CA ASN A 5 2.36 3.67 -9.62
C ASN A 5 1.35 4.01 -8.51
N TYR A 6 1.04 3.06 -7.62
CA TYR A 6 0.08 3.29 -6.53
C TYR A 6 0.66 4.15 -5.40
N THR A 7 -0.23 4.88 -4.73
CA THR A 7 0.14 5.64 -3.53
C THR A 7 0.42 4.70 -2.37
N ILE A 8 1.57 4.87 -1.72
CA ILE A 8 1.87 4.28 -0.41
C ILE A 8 1.90 5.41 0.60
N THR A 9 1.05 5.33 1.62
CA THR A 9 1.08 6.27 2.75
C THR A 9 1.71 5.58 3.94
N ILE A 10 2.75 6.19 4.51
CA ILE A 10 3.42 5.71 5.73
C ILE A 10 3.15 6.74 6.83
N GLN A 11 2.65 6.28 7.97
CA GLN A 11 2.28 7.15 9.09
C GLN A 11 2.76 6.55 10.41
N TRP A 12 3.27 7.38 11.32
CA TRP A 12 3.60 6.96 12.68
C TRP A 12 2.34 6.71 13.50
N SER A 13 2.26 5.55 14.17
CA SER A 13 1.27 5.25 15.19
C SER A 13 1.90 5.47 16.57
N ASP A 14 1.43 6.48 17.30
CA ASP A 14 1.86 6.70 18.70
C ASP A 14 1.39 5.57 19.64
N GLU A 15 0.27 4.92 19.33
CA GLU A 15 -0.29 3.83 20.14
C GLU A 15 0.52 2.53 19.99
N ASP A 16 0.92 2.20 18.76
CA ASP A 16 1.65 0.97 18.44
C ASP A 16 3.17 1.17 18.41
N ASN A 17 3.65 2.41 18.52
CA ASN A 17 5.06 2.79 18.45
C ASN A 17 5.78 2.26 17.19
N CYS A 18 5.11 2.30 16.04
CA CYS A 18 5.66 1.89 14.76
C CYS A 18 5.07 2.72 13.61
N PHE A 19 5.64 2.57 12.41
CA PHE A 19 5.04 3.10 11.19
C PHE A 19 4.01 2.12 10.63
N VAL A 20 2.81 2.59 10.37
CA VAL A 20 1.74 1.87 9.69
C VAL A 20 1.65 2.30 8.23
N VAL A 21 1.25 1.36 7.37
CA VAL A 21 1.20 1.55 5.92
C VAL A 21 -0.22 1.45 5.41
N PHE A 22 -0.59 2.37 4.53
CA PHE A 22 -1.90 2.38 3.87
C PHE A 22 -1.73 2.40 2.35
N LEU A 23 -2.67 1.74 1.67
CA LEU A 23 -2.83 1.72 0.22
C LEU A 23 -4.22 2.30 -0.13
N PRO A 24 -4.36 3.64 -0.22
CA PRO A 24 -5.67 4.30 -0.27
C PRO A 24 -6.59 3.83 -1.41
N GLU A 25 -6.01 3.52 -2.56
CA GLU A 25 -6.69 3.02 -3.76
C GLU A 25 -7.39 1.66 -3.53
N PHE A 26 -6.95 0.89 -2.54
CA PHE A 26 -7.48 -0.43 -2.21
C PHE A 26 -8.38 -0.44 -0.96
N SER A 27 -8.57 0.71 -0.30
CA SER A 27 -9.27 0.82 1.00
C SER A 27 -10.72 0.32 1.03
N GLN A 28 -11.38 0.17 -0.12
CA GLN A 28 -12.74 -0.38 -0.20
C GLN A 28 -12.78 -1.91 -0.17
N ASN A 29 -11.66 -2.57 -0.49
CA ASN A 29 -11.58 -4.01 -0.65
C ASN A 29 -10.57 -4.67 0.28
N VAL A 30 -9.58 -3.91 0.77
CA VAL A 30 -8.49 -4.40 1.60
C VAL A 30 -8.51 -3.65 2.93
N MET A 31 -8.49 -4.39 4.03
CA MET A 31 -8.39 -3.82 5.37
C MET A 31 -7.12 -3.00 5.52
N GLN A 32 -7.21 -1.92 6.29
CA GLN A 32 -6.13 -0.98 6.51
C GLN A 32 -5.89 -0.80 8.02
N PRO A 33 -4.67 -0.48 8.47
CA PRO A 33 -3.43 -0.45 7.70
C PRO A 33 -3.08 -1.84 7.15
N VAL A 34 -2.38 -1.89 6.00
CA VAL A 34 -2.07 -3.16 5.32
C VAL A 34 -0.87 -3.88 5.94
N THR A 35 0.03 -3.13 6.58
CA THR A 35 1.19 -3.64 7.29
C THR A 35 1.82 -2.52 8.15
N HIS A 36 2.92 -2.82 8.81
CA HIS A 36 3.69 -1.89 9.62
C HIS A 36 5.20 -2.12 9.48
N GLY A 37 6.01 -1.27 10.11
CA GLY A 37 7.47 -1.42 10.24
C GLY A 37 8.04 -0.46 11.30
N GLU A 38 9.20 -0.80 11.86
CA GLU A 38 9.85 0.00 12.91
C GLU A 38 10.58 1.23 12.33
N THR A 39 10.97 1.16 11.06
CA THR A 39 11.57 2.28 10.32
C THR A 39 10.78 2.59 9.05
N TYR A 40 11.04 3.76 8.46
CA TYR A 40 10.48 4.11 7.16
C TYR A 40 10.83 3.10 6.07
N GLU A 41 12.07 2.62 6.04
CA GLU A 41 12.55 1.64 5.07
C GLU A 41 11.84 0.29 5.23
N GLU A 42 11.68 -0.17 6.47
CA GLU A 42 10.98 -1.42 6.75
C GLU A 42 9.49 -1.31 6.38
N ALA A 43 8.82 -0.24 6.80
CA ALA A 43 7.43 0.00 6.47
C ALA A 43 7.23 0.08 4.94
N LEU A 44 8.11 0.79 4.22
CA LEU A 44 8.06 0.85 2.76
C LEU A 44 8.24 -0.54 2.13
N LYS A 45 9.24 -1.30 2.57
CA LYS A 45 9.52 -2.65 2.06
C LYS A 45 8.31 -3.55 2.27
N ASN A 46 7.80 -3.63 3.49
CA ASN A 46 6.64 -4.45 3.83
C ASN A 46 5.41 -3.99 3.02
N GLY A 47 5.22 -2.68 2.85
CA GLY A 47 4.14 -2.11 2.05
C GLY A 47 4.20 -2.50 0.57
N GLN A 48 5.40 -2.55 -0.01
CA GLN A 48 5.63 -3.00 -1.39
C GLN A 48 5.35 -4.49 -1.55
N GLU A 49 5.77 -5.32 -0.61
CA GLU A 49 5.48 -6.77 -0.61
C GLU A 49 3.97 -7.03 -0.54
N VAL A 50 3.24 -6.34 0.35
CA VAL A 50 1.78 -6.49 0.44
C VAL A 50 1.07 -5.94 -0.80
N LEU A 51 1.56 -4.85 -1.39
CA LEU A 51 1.00 -4.33 -2.64
C LEU A 51 1.15 -5.33 -3.80
N GLU A 52 2.29 -6.03 -3.89
CA GLU A 52 2.51 -7.08 -4.89
C GLU A 52 1.51 -8.23 -4.70
N LEU A 53 1.33 -8.71 -3.48
CA LEU A 53 0.36 -9.76 -3.15
C LEU A 53 -1.08 -9.38 -3.54
N ILE A 54 -1.52 -8.17 -3.19
CA ILE A 54 -2.87 -7.69 -3.54
C ILE A 54 -3.04 -7.63 -5.06
N ILE A 55 -2.01 -7.20 -5.80
CA ILE A 55 -2.07 -7.13 -7.26
C ILE A 55 -2.16 -8.53 -7.87
N GLU A 56 -1.39 -9.49 -7.36
CA GLU A 56 -1.43 -10.88 -7.77
C GLU A 56 -2.83 -11.49 -7.53
N GLU A 57 -3.40 -11.30 -6.34
CA GLU A 57 -4.76 -11.76 -6.01
C GLU A 57 -5.81 -11.18 -6.97
N TYR A 58 -5.74 -9.89 -7.29
CA TYR A 58 -6.65 -9.27 -8.26
C TYR A 58 -6.52 -9.88 -9.65
N GLN A 59 -5.30 -10.19 -10.08
CA GLN A 59 -5.05 -10.80 -11.39
C GLN A 59 -5.54 -12.24 -11.45
N GLU A 60 -5.29 -13.03 -10.40
CA GLU A 60 -5.74 -14.42 -10.28
C GLU A 60 -7.28 -14.52 -10.26
N ASP A 61 -7.94 -13.60 -9.56
CA ASP A 61 -9.40 -13.51 -9.49
C ASP A 61 -10.05 -12.87 -10.72
N GLY A 62 -9.26 -12.38 -11.69
CA GLY A 62 -9.77 -11.65 -12.85
C GLY A 62 -10.46 -10.32 -12.47
N LYS A 63 -10.13 -9.76 -11.31
CA LYS A 63 -10.66 -8.46 -10.83
C LYS A 63 -9.94 -7.31 -11.53
N THR A 64 -10.69 -6.23 -11.75
CA THR A 64 -10.10 -5.00 -12.28
C THR A 64 -9.35 -4.27 -11.18
N LEU A 65 -8.08 -3.94 -11.45
CA LEU A 65 -7.27 -3.13 -10.55
C LEU A 65 -7.79 -1.67 -10.47
N PRO A 66 -7.76 -1.03 -9.29
CA PRO A 66 -8.13 0.38 -9.17
C PRO A 66 -7.17 1.28 -9.96
N GLN A 67 -7.62 2.47 -10.34
CA GLN A 67 -6.73 3.43 -10.99
C GLN A 67 -5.81 4.09 -9.96
N PRO A 68 -4.49 4.18 -10.22
CA PRO A 68 -3.57 4.87 -9.32
C PRO A 68 -3.93 6.34 -9.16
N LYS A 69 -3.83 6.88 -7.94
CA LYS A 69 -3.90 8.33 -7.74
C LYS A 69 -2.64 8.96 -8.31
N THR A 70 -2.83 10.05 -9.05
CA THR A 70 -1.72 10.82 -9.63
C THR A 70 -1.74 12.23 -9.07
N PHE A 71 -0.56 12.81 -8.91
CA PHE A 71 -0.39 14.20 -8.52
C PHE A 71 0.14 14.99 -9.71
N VAL A 72 -0.50 16.12 -10.00
CA VAL A 72 -0.04 17.06 -11.02
C VAL A 72 0.53 18.27 -10.30
N PHE A 73 1.83 18.51 -10.51
CA PHE A 73 2.44 19.78 -10.11
C PHE A 73 2.06 20.84 -11.14
N ALA A 74 1.55 21.98 -10.68
CA ALA A 74 1.19 23.13 -11.51
C ALA A 74 2.25 24.23 -11.42
#